data_AF-A0A9Q0FA07-F1
#
_entry.id   AF-A0A9Q0FA07-F1
#
_cell.length_a   1.000
_cell.length_b   1.000
_cell.length_c   1.000
_cell.angle_alpha   90.00
_cell.angle_beta   90.00
_cell.angle_gamma   90.00
#
_symmetry.space_group_name_H-M   'P 1'
#
loop_
_entity.id
_entity.type
_entity.pdbx_description
1 polymer ?
#
loop_
_entity_poly.entity_id
_entity_poly.type
_entity_poly.pdbx_seq_one_letter_code
_entity_poly.pdbx_strand_id
1 'polypeptide(L)'
;MGSSMCSHLFLLLQFVLLLSLTSASREMAKSSDPSKEALAFQYHNGPLLTGEISINLIWYGKFKPSQRAIVTDFFASISSSRPQKGSAQPSVANWWKSTEKYYHLANSKKSSSLRLSLGTQILEQNYPLGKSLSNKQIVQLASKGGQKNAINVVLTASDVAVEGFCSSKCGTHGSSYSALKIKGKNTKFAYIWVGNSETQCPGQCAWPFHQPIYGPQNPPLIAPNGDVGLDGMVINLAGLLAGTATNPFGNGYFQGPKEAPLEAASACPGVYGKGAYPGYAGDLLLDSVTGASYNALGVNGRKYLLPALFDPSSSTCSTLFKPSQRAIVTDFIASVPSSRPQAQPSVAKWWKATEKYYHLPNSKKFSSLRLSLGTQILEEKYRLGKSLSNKQIEQLASKGGQKNAINVVLTASDVAVEGFCSSKCGTHGSSYSAQSIKGKNTKFAYIWVGNSETQCPGQCAWPFHQPIYGPQNPPLVAPNNDVGMDGLVINLAGLLAGTATNPFGNGYFQGPKEAPLEAASACPGIYGNGAYPGYAGELLLDSVTGASYNAHGVNGRKYLLPALYDPSTSACSTLV
;
A
#
# COMPACT_ATOMS: atom_id res chain seq x y z
N MET A 1 67.10 31.92 -32.62
CA MET A 1 65.66 32.23 -32.47
C MET A 1 64.70 31.16 -33.05
N GLY A 2 65.17 30.17 -33.83
CA GLY A 2 64.27 29.15 -34.43
C GLY A 2 63.88 27.94 -33.55
N SER A 3 64.63 27.62 -32.48
CA SER A 3 64.38 26.41 -31.67
C SER A 3 63.29 26.60 -30.59
N SER A 4 63.12 27.80 -30.05
CA SER A 4 62.11 28.09 -29.02
C SER A 4 60.68 28.12 -29.60
N MET A 5 60.50 28.67 -30.81
CA MET A 5 59.19 28.71 -31.46
C MET A 5 58.64 27.32 -31.81
N CYS A 6 59.51 26.36 -32.12
CA CYS A 6 59.08 25.00 -32.46
C CYS A 6 58.57 24.23 -31.23
N SER A 7 59.17 24.45 -30.06
CA SER A 7 58.74 23.83 -28.80
C SER A 7 57.37 24.36 -28.33
N HIS A 8 57.11 25.66 -28.51
CA HIS A 8 55.80 26.24 -28.17
C HIS A 8 54.69 25.77 -29.11
N LEU A 9 55.00 25.53 -30.39
CA LEU A 9 54.04 25.01 -31.36
C LEU A 9 53.66 23.54 -31.07
N PHE A 10 54.62 22.72 -30.64
CA PHE A 10 54.38 21.33 -30.23
C PHE A 10 53.53 21.22 -28.95
N LEU A 11 53.79 22.08 -27.97
CA LEU A 11 52.97 22.17 -26.75
C LEU A 11 51.54 22.65 -27.04
N LEU A 12 51.36 23.60 -27.98
CA LEU A 12 50.04 24.03 -28.42
C LEU A 12 49.29 22.90 -29.14
N LEU A 13 49.96 22.12 -30.00
CA LEU A 13 49.35 20.99 -30.69
C LEU A 13 48.89 19.89 -29.72
N GLN A 14 49.72 19.57 -28.72
CA GLN A 14 49.35 18.60 -27.68
C GLN A 14 48.17 19.09 -26.82
N PHE A 15 48.13 20.39 -26.50
CA PHE A 15 47.01 20.98 -25.77
C PHE A 15 45.71 20.99 -26.58
N VAL A 16 45.77 21.24 -27.89
CA VAL A 16 44.62 21.20 -28.81
C VAL A 16 44.11 19.76 -29.02
N LEU A 17 45.00 18.76 -29.07
CA LEU A 17 44.66 17.33 -29.12
C LEU A 17 44.01 16.84 -27.81
N LEU A 18 44.50 17.28 -26.65
CA LEU A 18 43.91 16.99 -25.34
C LEU A 18 42.53 17.67 -25.18
N LEU A 19 42.37 18.90 -25.67
CA LEU A 19 41.09 19.60 -25.69
C LEU A 19 40.07 18.90 -26.61
N SER A 20 40.47 18.44 -27.80
CA SER A 20 39.56 17.75 -28.73
C SER A 20 39.12 16.36 -28.26
N LEU A 21 39.95 15.64 -27.48
CA LEU A 21 39.55 14.40 -26.78
C LEU A 21 38.54 14.66 -25.64
N THR A 22 38.62 15.82 -24.97
CA THR A 22 37.62 16.23 -23.96
C THR A 22 36.33 16.78 -24.57
N SER A 23 36.38 17.35 -25.78
CA SER A 23 35.20 17.84 -26.53
C SER A 23 34.36 16.69 -27.10
N ALA A 24 35.00 15.66 -27.66
CA ALA A 24 34.30 14.46 -28.16
C ALA A 24 33.62 13.67 -27.02
N SER A 25 34.17 13.73 -25.81
CA SER A 25 33.59 13.11 -24.61
C SER A 25 32.45 13.93 -23.98
N ARG A 26 32.30 15.21 -24.35
CA ARG A 26 31.23 16.11 -23.84
C ARG A 26 30.07 16.32 -24.80
N GLU A 27 30.22 16.02 -26.09
CA GLU A 27 29.10 16.07 -27.05
C GLU A 27 28.23 14.79 -27.08
N MET A 28 28.68 13.67 -26.51
CA MET A 28 27.81 12.51 -26.27
C MET A 28 26.93 12.62 -25.00
N ALA A 29 27.10 13.65 -24.18
CA ALA A 29 26.32 13.85 -22.95
C ALA A 29 25.14 14.84 -23.10
N LYS A 30 24.84 15.28 -24.34
CA LYS A 30 23.77 16.24 -24.61
C LYS A 30 22.88 15.87 -25.80
N SER A 31 22.80 14.59 -26.18
CA SER A 31 21.58 14.08 -26.80
C SER A 31 20.60 13.74 -25.68
N SER A 32 19.42 14.35 -25.69
CA SER A 32 18.26 13.76 -25.03
C SER A 32 18.16 12.32 -25.50
N ASP A 33 18.57 11.39 -24.64
CA ASP A 33 18.60 9.97 -24.90
C ASP A 33 17.20 9.53 -25.36
N PRO A 34 17.00 9.16 -26.65
CA PRO A 34 15.70 8.73 -27.15
C PRO A 34 15.21 7.48 -26.41
N SER A 35 16.11 6.73 -25.75
CA SER A 35 15.76 5.57 -24.96
C SER A 35 15.06 5.93 -23.63
N LYS A 36 15.26 7.13 -23.08
CA LYS A 36 14.55 7.59 -21.87
C LYS A 36 13.11 7.99 -22.15
N GLU A 37 12.81 8.58 -23.31
CA GLU A 37 11.43 8.85 -23.73
C GLU A 37 10.68 7.56 -24.10
N ALA A 38 11.37 6.59 -24.72
CA ALA A 38 10.79 5.28 -25.07
C ALA A 38 10.42 4.42 -23.84
N LEU A 39 10.98 4.72 -22.67
CA LEU A 39 10.74 4.00 -21.41
C LEU A 39 9.83 4.75 -20.43
N ALA A 40 9.24 5.89 -20.81
CA ALA A 40 8.24 6.53 -19.96
C ALA A 40 6.84 5.97 -20.24
N PHE A 41 6.09 5.67 -19.18
CA PHE A 41 4.67 5.32 -19.28
C PHE A 41 3.86 6.57 -19.62
N GLN A 42 3.30 6.63 -20.82
CA GLN A 42 2.72 7.85 -21.37
C GLN A 42 1.36 7.59 -22.03
N TYR A 43 0.61 8.67 -22.18
CA TYR A 43 -0.61 8.69 -22.98
C TYR A 43 -0.30 9.06 -24.43
N HIS A 44 -0.66 8.18 -25.36
CA HIS A 44 -0.34 8.32 -26.79
C HIS A 44 -1.50 8.93 -27.59
N ASN A 45 -2.35 9.73 -26.93
CA ASN A 45 -3.48 10.49 -27.50
C ASN A 45 -4.57 9.67 -28.21
N GLY A 46 -4.56 8.34 -28.07
CA GLY A 46 -5.59 7.47 -28.60
C GLY A 46 -6.80 7.30 -27.68
N PRO A 47 -7.93 6.80 -28.21
CA PRO A 47 -9.16 6.72 -27.44
C PRO A 47 -9.09 5.71 -26.29
N LEU A 48 -9.53 6.12 -25.11
CA LEU A 48 -9.89 5.23 -24.00
C LEU A 48 -11.35 4.77 -24.13
N LEU A 49 -11.70 3.65 -23.51
CA LEU A 49 -13.09 3.23 -23.41
C LEU A 49 -13.85 4.14 -22.45
N THR A 50 -14.98 4.71 -22.90
CA THR A 50 -15.80 5.65 -22.11
C THR A 50 -17.30 5.35 -22.27
N GLY A 51 -18.11 5.80 -21.31
CA GLY A 51 -19.55 5.59 -21.31
C GLY A 51 -19.97 4.26 -20.68
N GLU A 52 -21.13 3.76 -21.07
CA GLU A 52 -21.68 2.49 -20.58
C GLU A 52 -21.29 1.34 -21.51
N ILE A 53 -20.52 0.38 -20.98
CA ILE A 53 -20.00 -0.75 -21.73
C ILE A 53 -20.44 -2.06 -21.08
N SER A 54 -20.95 -2.97 -21.91
CA SER A 54 -21.31 -4.33 -21.51
C SER A 54 -20.12 -5.28 -21.60
N ILE A 55 -19.93 -6.12 -20.59
CA ILE A 55 -18.94 -7.21 -20.61
C ILE A 55 -19.68 -8.50 -20.93
N ASN A 56 -19.47 -9.05 -22.12
CA ASN A 56 -20.07 -10.32 -22.52
C ASN A 56 -19.05 -11.43 -22.31
N LEU A 57 -19.45 -12.53 -21.67
CA LEU A 57 -18.57 -13.66 -21.40
C LEU A 57 -18.84 -14.80 -22.39
N ILE A 58 -17.81 -15.28 -23.06
CA ILE A 58 -17.86 -16.39 -24.01
C ILE A 58 -17.04 -17.53 -23.42
N TRP A 59 -17.72 -18.52 -22.86
CA TRP A 59 -17.13 -19.68 -22.22
C TRP A 59 -16.91 -20.80 -23.23
N TYR A 60 -15.66 -21.08 -23.56
CA TYR A 60 -15.30 -22.12 -24.53
C TYR A 60 -14.75 -23.36 -23.82
N GLY A 61 -15.51 -24.45 -23.86
CA GLY A 61 -15.22 -25.69 -23.13
C GLY A 61 -16.02 -25.87 -21.84
N LYS A 62 -15.66 -26.90 -21.06
CA LYS A 62 -16.42 -27.35 -19.89
C LYS A 62 -15.94 -26.70 -18.59
N PHE A 63 -16.57 -25.58 -18.21
CA PHE A 63 -16.39 -24.96 -16.89
C PHE A 63 -17.44 -25.46 -15.89
N LYS A 64 -17.01 -25.74 -14.65
CA LYS A 64 -17.95 -26.04 -13.56
C LYS A 64 -18.80 -24.80 -13.23
N PRO A 65 -20.03 -24.96 -12.73
CA PRO A 65 -20.83 -23.81 -12.26
C PRO A 65 -20.10 -22.95 -11.22
N SER A 66 -19.35 -23.57 -10.30
CA SER A 66 -18.52 -22.88 -9.30
C SER A 66 -17.40 -22.03 -9.93
N GLN A 67 -16.75 -22.54 -10.97
CA GLN A 67 -15.71 -21.83 -11.71
C GLN A 67 -16.28 -20.61 -12.44
N ARG A 68 -17.45 -20.77 -13.06
CA ARG A 68 -18.14 -19.65 -13.71
C ARG A 68 -18.51 -18.57 -12.71
N ALA A 69 -19.00 -18.97 -11.53
CA ALA A 69 -19.39 -18.05 -10.46
C ALA A 69 -18.22 -17.14 -10.02
N ILE A 70 -17.00 -17.67 -9.91
CA ILE A 70 -15.80 -16.88 -9.54
C ILE A 70 -15.61 -15.70 -10.51
N VAL A 71 -15.64 -15.95 -11.83
CA VAL A 71 -15.42 -14.89 -12.82
C VAL A 71 -16.62 -13.95 -12.92
N THR A 72 -17.84 -14.46 -12.87
CA THR A 72 -19.04 -13.60 -12.95
C THR A 72 -19.16 -12.70 -11.73
N ASP A 73 -18.83 -13.22 -10.54
CA ASP A 73 -18.80 -12.44 -9.30
C ASP A 73 -17.70 -11.37 -9.36
N PHE A 74 -16.53 -11.66 -9.94
CA PHE A 74 -15.49 -10.66 -10.16
C PHE A 74 -16.01 -9.46 -10.97
N PHE A 75 -16.60 -9.71 -12.15
CA PHE A 75 -17.16 -8.63 -12.98
C PHE A 75 -18.34 -7.91 -12.33
N ALA A 76 -19.21 -8.63 -11.59
CA ALA A 76 -20.27 -8.01 -10.82
C ALA A 76 -19.73 -7.11 -9.68
N SER A 77 -18.54 -7.41 -9.16
CA SER A 77 -17.90 -6.64 -8.10
C SER A 77 -17.31 -5.30 -8.56
N ILE A 78 -17.03 -5.15 -9.85
CA ILE A 78 -16.46 -3.92 -10.44
C ILE A 78 -17.39 -2.71 -10.25
N SER A 79 -18.69 -2.92 -10.46
CA SER A 79 -19.70 -1.86 -10.42
C SER A 79 -20.56 -1.89 -9.16
N SER A 80 -20.15 -2.68 -8.15
CA SER A 80 -20.87 -2.77 -6.89
C SER A 80 -20.76 -1.46 -6.12
N SER A 81 -21.89 -0.81 -5.91
CA SER A 81 -22.00 0.39 -5.07
C SER A 81 -22.16 0.07 -3.59
N ARG A 82 -22.20 -1.22 -3.20
CA ARG A 82 -22.54 -1.63 -1.84
C ARG A 82 -21.36 -1.32 -0.90
N PRO A 83 -21.50 -0.35 0.02
CA PRO A 83 -20.50 -0.17 1.07
C PRO A 83 -20.56 -1.43 1.94
N GLN A 84 -19.47 -2.19 2.01
CA GLN A 84 -19.34 -3.24 3.02
C GLN A 84 -19.50 -2.57 4.38
N LYS A 85 -20.60 -2.85 5.08
CA LYS A 85 -20.92 -2.23 6.38
C LYS A 85 -19.78 -2.55 7.35
N GLY A 86 -18.99 -1.53 7.72
CA GLY A 86 -18.15 -1.57 8.91
C GLY A 86 -16.62 -1.56 8.74
N SER A 87 -16.03 -1.43 7.54
CA SER A 87 -14.58 -1.16 7.46
C SER A 87 -14.10 -0.65 6.11
N ALA A 88 -13.02 0.13 6.14
CA ALA A 88 -12.20 0.55 5.01
C ALA A 88 -11.43 -0.63 4.36
N GLN A 89 -12.10 -1.77 4.13
CA GLN A 89 -11.52 -2.94 3.47
C GLN A 89 -11.38 -2.68 1.98
N PRO A 90 -10.28 -3.15 1.35
CA PRO A 90 -10.09 -3.00 -0.08
C PRO A 90 -11.11 -3.86 -0.84
N SER A 91 -11.64 -3.34 -1.94
CA SER A 91 -12.67 -4.00 -2.74
C SER A 91 -12.35 -3.94 -4.23
N VAL A 92 -12.93 -4.85 -5.02
CA VAL A 92 -12.79 -4.84 -6.49
C VAL A 92 -13.29 -3.52 -7.08
N ALA A 93 -14.37 -2.95 -6.53
CA ALA A 93 -14.88 -1.64 -6.96
C ALA A 93 -13.87 -0.51 -6.70
N ASN A 94 -13.24 -0.48 -5.52
CA ASN A 94 -12.22 0.52 -5.20
C ASN A 94 -10.97 0.37 -6.09
N TRP A 95 -10.59 -0.87 -6.40
CA TRP A 95 -9.52 -1.16 -7.36
C TRP A 95 -9.86 -0.60 -8.73
N TRP A 96 -11.04 -0.92 -9.25
CA TRP A 96 -11.47 -0.45 -10.55
C TRP A 96 -11.54 1.07 -10.61
N LYS A 97 -12.02 1.72 -9.55
CA LYS A 97 -12.09 3.17 -9.44
C LYS A 97 -10.72 3.85 -9.61
N SER A 98 -9.62 3.19 -9.29
CA SER A 98 -8.28 3.76 -9.53
C SER A 98 -8.00 4.05 -11.01
N THR A 99 -8.71 3.38 -11.93
CA THR A 99 -8.62 3.66 -13.37
C THR A 99 -9.15 5.05 -13.76
N GLU A 100 -10.00 5.68 -12.94
CA GLU A 100 -10.53 7.03 -13.20
C GLU A 100 -9.40 8.06 -13.39
N LYS A 101 -8.25 7.87 -12.74
CA LYS A 101 -7.07 8.74 -12.87
C LYS A 101 -6.58 8.87 -14.32
N TYR A 102 -6.55 7.78 -15.09
CA TYR A 102 -6.12 7.81 -16.49
C TYR A 102 -7.01 8.71 -17.35
N TYR A 103 -8.32 8.72 -17.07
CA TYR A 103 -9.29 9.56 -17.77
C TYR A 103 -9.14 11.03 -17.42
N HIS A 104 -8.97 11.34 -16.13
CA HIS A 104 -8.75 12.70 -15.67
C HIS A 104 -7.52 13.35 -16.30
N LEU A 105 -6.43 12.60 -16.46
CA LEU A 105 -5.21 13.08 -17.11
C LEU A 105 -5.32 13.16 -18.63
N ALA A 106 -5.97 12.18 -19.27
CA ALA A 106 -6.12 12.16 -20.73
C ALA A 106 -7.02 13.29 -21.25
N ASN A 107 -8.02 13.72 -20.46
CA ASN A 107 -9.00 14.70 -20.90
C ASN A 107 -9.46 15.63 -19.77
N SER A 108 -8.59 16.55 -19.36
CA SER A 108 -8.83 17.48 -18.24
C SER A 108 -10.10 18.35 -18.37
N LYS A 109 -10.69 18.45 -19.57
CA LYS A 109 -11.86 19.29 -19.87
C LYS A 109 -13.19 18.53 -19.94
N LYS A 110 -13.21 17.19 -19.92
CA LYS A 110 -14.44 16.37 -19.93
C LYS A 110 -14.33 15.23 -18.94
N SER A 111 -15.23 15.20 -17.96
CA SER A 111 -15.41 14.05 -17.07
C SER A 111 -16.07 12.90 -17.86
N SER A 112 -15.27 12.14 -18.60
CA SER A 112 -15.73 10.89 -19.20
C SER A 112 -15.50 9.76 -18.21
N SER A 113 -16.56 9.22 -17.63
CA SER A 113 -16.49 8.02 -16.80
C SER A 113 -16.76 6.77 -17.63
N LEU A 114 -16.10 5.67 -17.26
CA LEU A 114 -16.37 4.34 -17.79
C LEU A 114 -17.22 3.57 -16.77
N ARG A 115 -18.39 3.12 -17.18
CA ARG A 115 -19.27 2.26 -16.37
C ARG A 115 -19.36 0.90 -17.04
N LEU A 116 -18.91 -0.12 -16.33
CA LEU A 116 -18.98 -1.50 -16.80
C LEU A 116 -20.24 -2.18 -16.25
N SER A 117 -20.83 -3.07 -17.03
CA SER A 117 -21.95 -3.90 -16.60
C SER A 117 -21.75 -5.31 -17.13
N LEU A 118 -22.12 -6.32 -16.34
CA LEU A 118 -22.13 -7.70 -16.82
C LEU A 118 -23.26 -7.84 -17.85
N GLY A 119 -22.89 -8.27 -19.06
CA GLY A 119 -23.79 -8.50 -20.18
C GLY A 119 -24.13 -9.97 -20.33
N THR A 120 -24.23 -10.40 -21.58
CA THR A 120 -24.63 -11.77 -21.95
C THR A 120 -23.54 -12.79 -21.65
N GLN A 121 -23.94 -14.04 -21.41
CA GLN A 121 -23.02 -15.17 -21.30
C GLN A 121 -23.34 -16.20 -22.38
N ILE A 122 -22.33 -16.60 -23.14
CA ILE A 122 -22.43 -17.56 -24.24
C ILE A 122 -21.62 -18.80 -23.84
N LEU A 123 -22.23 -19.98 -23.94
CA LEU A 123 -21.61 -21.25 -23.55
C LEU A 123 -21.34 -22.11 -24.79
N GLU A 124 -20.07 -22.39 -25.07
CA GLU A 124 -19.59 -23.19 -26.19
C GLU A 124 -18.96 -24.49 -25.66
N GLN A 125 -19.78 -25.33 -25.03
CA GLN A 125 -19.31 -26.53 -24.30
C GLN A 125 -18.97 -27.72 -25.21
N ASN A 126 -19.41 -27.69 -26.47
CA ASN A 126 -19.23 -28.76 -27.45
C ASN A 126 -17.98 -28.58 -28.32
N TYR A 127 -17.09 -27.63 -27.98
CA TYR A 127 -15.84 -27.36 -28.71
C TYR A 127 -16.02 -27.22 -30.23
N PRO A 128 -16.91 -26.33 -30.73
CA PRO A 128 -17.25 -26.25 -32.16
C PRO A 128 -16.07 -25.89 -33.08
N LEU A 129 -14.96 -25.38 -32.55
CA LEU A 129 -13.74 -25.05 -33.29
C LEU A 129 -12.58 -26.00 -32.92
N GLY A 130 -12.86 -27.11 -32.22
CA GLY A 130 -11.87 -28.04 -31.68
C GLY A 130 -11.24 -27.57 -30.35
N LYS A 131 -10.29 -28.35 -29.81
CA LYS A 131 -9.57 -28.03 -28.57
C LYS A 131 -8.24 -27.30 -28.80
N SER A 132 -7.91 -26.97 -30.04
CA SER A 132 -6.71 -26.23 -30.41
C SER A 132 -7.14 -25.02 -31.22
N LEU A 133 -6.96 -23.82 -30.66
CA LEU A 133 -7.44 -22.57 -31.25
C LEU A 133 -6.28 -21.68 -31.69
N SER A 134 -6.40 -21.13 -32.90
CA SER A 134 -5.58 -20.03 -33.38
C SER A 134 -6.06 -18.68 -32.83
N ASN A 135 -5.20 -17.66 -32.88
CA ASN A 135 -5.59 -16.29 -32.51
C ASN A 135 -6.77 -15.76 -33.36
N LYS A 136 -6.89 -16.18 -34.63
CA LYS A 136 -8.05 -15.83 -35.49
C LYS A 136 -9.35 -16.42 -34.97
N GLN A 137 -9.33 -17.66 -34.49
CA GLN A 137 -10.51 -18.32 -33.90
C GLN A 137 -10.92 -17.67 -32.57
N ILE A 138 -9.98 -17.13 -31.80
CA ILE A 138 -10.32 -16.32 -30.60
C ILE A 138 -11.13 -15.08 -31.01
N VAL A 139 -10.72 -14.36 -32.06
CA VAL A 139 -11.49 -13.21 -32.57
C VAL A 139 -12.86 -13.64 -33.10
N GLN A 140 -12.95 -14.78 -33.78
CA GLN A 140 -14.22 -15.37 -34.23
C GLN A 140 -15.16 -15.67 -33.04
N LEU A 141 -14.65 -16.22 -31.94
CA LEU A 141 -15.43 -16.44 -30.73
C LEU A 141 -15.86 -15.11 -30.09
N ALA A 142 -14.97 -14.14 -30.02
CA ALA A 142 -15.28 -12.80 -29.51
C ALA A 142 -16.37 -12.10 -30.33
N SER A 143 -16.44 -12.33 -31.64
CA SER A 143 -17.50 -11.76 -32.50
C SER A 143 -18.91 -12.30 -32.24
N LYS A 144 -19.05 -13.38 -31.45
CA LYS A 144 -20.38 -13.86 -31.01
C LYS A 144 -21.01 -12.96 -29.95
N GLY A 145 -20.21 -12.15 -29.26
CA GLY A 145 -20.68 -11.21 -28.23
C GLY A 145 -21.23 -9.91 -28.81
N GLY A 146 -21.43 -8.93 -27.93
CA GLY A 146 -21.94 -7.62 -28.28
C GLY A 146 -21.06 -6.89 -29.31
N GLN A 147 -21.70 -6.27 -30.29
CA GLN A 147 -21.02 -5.65 -31.44
C GLN A 147 -20.88 -4.11 -31.31
N LYS A 148 -21.39 -3.53 -30.23
CA LYS A 148 -21.40 -2.10 -29.92
C LYS A 148 -21.29 -1.90 -28.41
N ASN A 149 -20.48 -0.94 -27.97
CA ASN A 149 -20.30 -0.60 -26.55
C ASN A 149 -20.10 -1.87 -25.69
N ALA A 150 -19.21 -2.74 -26.14
CA ALA A 150 -19.03 -4.07 -25.58
C ALA A 150 -17.56 -4.45 -25.50
N ILE A 151 -17.23 -5.16 -24.43
CA ILE A 151 -16.00 -5.94 -24.28
C ILE A 151 -16.43 -7.41 -24.32
N ASN A 152 -15.92 -8.16 -25.29
CA ASN A 152 -16.23 -9.59 -25.43
C ASN A 152 -15.07 -10.41 -24.86
N VAL A 153 -15.31 -11.07 -23.73
CA VAL A 153 -14.29 -11.82 -22.98
C VAL A 153 -14.42 -13.31 -23.30
N VAL A 154 -13.44 -13.85 -24.01
CA VAL A 154 -13.35 -15.28 -24.33
C VAL A 154 -12.56 -15.99 -23.23
N LEU A 155 -13.17 -16.99 -22.61
CA LEU A 155 -12.60 -17.78 -21.51
C LEU A 155 -12.47 -19.23 -21.98
N THR A 156 -11.24 -19.75 -22.09
CA THR A 156 -11.01 -21.13 -22.55
C THR A 156 -10.76 -22.07 -21.38
N ALA A 157 -11.41 -23.24 -21.38
CA ALA A 157 -11.27 -24.26 -20.35
C ALA A 157 -9.84 -24.83 -20.31
N SER A 158 -9.49 -25.53 -19.22
CA SER A 158 -8.13 -26.03 -18.99
C SER A 158 -7.68 -27.05 -20.02
N ASP A 159 -8.61 -27.72 -20.70
CA ASP A 159 -8.33 -28.69 -21.75
C ASP A 159 -8.27 -28.10 -23.17
N VAL A 160 -8.19 -26.78 -23.31
CA VAL A 160 -8.12 -26.07 -24.60
C VAL A 160 -6.75 -25.42 -24.77
N ALA A 161 -6.03 -25.83 -25.81
CA ALA A 161 -4.79 -25.19 -26.24
C ALA A 161 -5.09 -23.97 -27.10
N VAL A 162 -4.38 -22.86 -26.86
CA VAL A 162 -4.48 -21.64 -27.66
C VAL A 162 -3.09 -21.19 -28.08
N GLU A 163 -2.97 -20.68 -29.30
CA GLU A 163 -1.71 -20.17 -29.85
C GLU A 163 -1.02 -19.13 -28.93
N GLY A 164 0.17 -19.48 -28.44
CA GLY A 164 0.99 -18.66 -27.53
C GLY A 164 0.62 -18.76 -26.05
N PHE A 165 -0.44 -19.50 -25.70
CA PHE A 165 -0.76 -19.81 -24.31
C PHE A 165 0.37 -20.63 -23.70
N CYS A 166 0.75 -20.31 -22.45
CA CYS A 166 1.81 -21.03 -21.72
C CYS A 166 3.23 -20.93 -22.30
N SER A 167 3.46 -20.03 -23.27
CA SER A 167 4.79 -19.79 -23.83
C SER A 167 5.15 -18.31 -23.83
N SER A 168 4.20 -17.44 -24.20
CA SER A 168 4.42 -16.00 -24.28
C SER A 168 3.34 -15.18 -23.57
N LYS A 169 2.18 -15.78 -23.29
CA LYS A 169 1.05 -15.07 -22.71
C LYS A 169 0.09 -16.00 -21.95
N CYS A 170 -0.62 -15.43 -21.00
CA CYS A 170 -1.71 -16.06 -20.26
C CYS A 170 -3.10 -15.59 -20.75
N GLY A 171 -3.09 -14.55 -21.58
CA GLY A 171 -4.26 -13.94 -22.19
C GLY A 171 -3.84 -12.84 -23.15
N THR A 172 -4.80 -12.23 -23.83
CA THR A 172 -4.59 -11.07 -24.70
C THR A 172 -5.80 -10.17 -24.64
N HIS A 173 -5.62 -8.90 -24.97
CA HIS A 173 -6.74 -8.05 -25.36
C HIS A 173 -6.48 -7.42 -26.72
N GLY A 174 -7.52 -6.88 -27.33
CA GLY A 174 -7.43 -6.23 -28.63
C GLY A 174 -8.76 -5.69 -29.11
N SER A 175 -8.81 -5.31 -30.38
CA SER A 175 -10.04 -4.85 -31.03
C SER A 175 -10.23 -5.52 -32.38
N SER A 176 -11.48 -5.66 -32.79
CA SER A 176 -11.83 -6.14 -34.13
C SER A 176 -12.95 -5.29 -34.71
N TYR A 177 -13.07 -5.29 -36.04
CA TYR A 177 -14.15 -4.61 -36.73
C TYR A 177 -15.47 -5.36 -36.48
N SER A 178 -16.47 -4.60 -36.09
CA SER A 178 -17.84 -5.04 -35.97
C SER A 178 -18.44 -5.29 -37.35
N ALA A 179 -19.24 -6.35 -37.47
CA ALA A 179 -20.07 -6.55 -38.65
C ALA A 179 -21.15 -5.47 -38.79
N LEU A 180 -21.48 -4.76 -37.69
CA LEU A 180 -22.43 -3.65 -37.68
C LEU A 180 -21.78 -2.36 -38.17
N LYS A 181 -22.38 -1.78 -39.21
CA LYS A 181 -22.10 -0.40 -39.63
C LYS A 181 -23.06 0.55 -38.92
N ILE A 182 -22.53 1.53 -38.20
CA ILE A 182 -23.34 2.57 -37.53
C ILE A 182 -23.20 3.86 -38.34
N LYS A 183 -24.32 4.38 -38.86
CA LYS A 183 -24.34 5.57 -39.73
C LYS A 183 -23.35 5.46 -40.91
N GLY A 184 -23.27 4.27 -41.52
CA GLY A 184 -22.37 3.97 -42.64
C GLY A 184 -20.89 3.83 -42.27
N LYS A 185 -20.50 4.01 -41.01
CA LYS A 185 -19.10 3.89 -40.54
C LYS A 185 -18.85 2.52 -39.93
N ASN A 186 -17.66 1.97 -40.21
CA ASN A 186 -17.16 0.77 -39.56
C ASN A 186 -16.96 1.06 -38.06
N THR A 187 -17.46 0.17 -37.21
CA THR A 187 -17.27 0.26 -35.77
C THR A 187 -16.34 -0.84 -35.30
N LYS A 188 -15.73 -0.68 -34.12
CA LYS A 188 -14.89 -1.71 -33.50
C LYS A 188 -15.49 -2.12 -32.17
N PHE A 189 -15.31 -3.38 -31.80
CA PHE A 189 -15.51 -3.87 -30.44
C PHE A 189 -14.16 -4.26 -29.83
N ALA A 190 -14.04 -4.15 -28.52
CA ALA A 190 -12.87 -4.64 -27.79
C ALA A 190 -13.12 -6.08 -27.36
N TYR A 191 -12.06 -6.88 -27.26
CA TYR A 191 -12.13 -8.24 -26.77
C TYR A 191 -10.96 -8.55 -25.83
N ILE A 192 -11.20 -9.49 -24.93
CA ILE A 192 -10.20 -10.07 -24.05
C ILE A 192 -10.26 -11.58 -24.25
N TRP A 193 -9.12 -12.25 -24.18
CA TRP A 193 -9.06 -13.69 -24.02
C TRP A 193 -8.15 -14.04 -22.84
N VAL A 194 -8.57 -15.01 -22.03
CA VAL A 194 -7.75 -15.61 -20.98
C VAL A 194 -7.99 -17.12 -20.97
N GLY A 195 -6.90 -17.89 -20.84
CA GLY A 195 -6.96 -19.35 -20.73
C GLY A 195 -6.86 -19.84 -19.29
N ASN A 196 -7.58 -20.92 -18.96
CA ASN A 196 -7.39 -21.63 -17.71
C ASN A 196 -6.08 -22.44 -17.77
N SER A 197 -5.11 -22.07 -16.93
CA SER A 197 -3.77 -22.66 -16.95
C SER A 197 -3.60 -23.92 -16.11
N GLU A 198 -4.64 -24.31 -15.36
CA GLU A 198 -4.63 -25.37 -14.33
C GLU A 198 -3.89 -26.65 -14.76
N THR A 199 -4.10 -27.13 -15.98
CA THR A 199 -3.53 -28.40 -16.47
C THR A 199 -2.39 -28.22 -17.48
N GLN A 200 -2.09 -27.00 -17.93
CA GLN A 200 -1.12 -26.74 -19.00
C GLN A 200 0.14 -26.04 -18.48
N CYS A 201 -0.02 -24.97 -17.70
CA CYS A 201 1.10 -24.14 -17.24
C CYS A 201 0.76 -23.30 -15.99
N PRO A 202 0.29 -23.92 -14.89
CA PRO A 202 -0.09 -23.16 -13.71
C PRO A 202 1.10 -22.35 -13.16
N GLY A 203 2.33 -22.85 -13.28
CA GLY A 203 3.56 -22.13 -12.91
C GLY A 203 3.95 -20.93 -13.80
N GLN A 204 3.21 -20.62 -14.86
CA GLN A 204 3.39 -19.35 -15.58
C GLN A 204 2.23 -18.39 -15.34
N CYS A 205 1.00 -18.91 -15.34
CA CYS A 205 -0.21 -18.08 -15.44
C CYS A 205 -1.04 -18.02 -14.17
N ALA A 206 -0.69 -18.80 -13.14
CA ALA A 206 -1.36 -18.79 -11.85
C ALA A 206 -0.45 -18.35 -10.70
N TRP A 207 0.73 -17.76 -10.97
CA TRP A 207 1.52 -17.11 -9.92
C TRP A 207 0.71 -15.97 -9.29
N PRO A 208 0.67 -15.83 -7.95
CA PRO A 208 1.48 -16.51 -6.92
C PRO A 208 0.84 -17.79 -6.32
N PHE A 209 -0.24 -18.31 -6.88
CA PHE A 209 -0.96 -19.50 -6.38
C PHE A 209 -0.39 -20.85 -6.86
N HIS A 210 0.62 -20.80 -7.73
CA HIS A 210 1.40 -21.97 -8.13
C HIS A 210 2.88 -21.62 -8.19
N GLN A 211 3.72 -22.63 -7.96
CA GLN A 211 5.17 -22.49 -8.00
C GLN A 211 5.61 -22.07 -9.42
N PRO A 212 6.40 -20.99 -9.57
CA PRO A 212 6.80 -20.51 -10.87
C PRO A 212 7.84 -21.42 -11.51
N ILE A 213 7.85 -21.51 -12.85
CA ILE A 213 8.81 -22.37 -13.60
C ILE A 213 10.25 -21.89 -13.42
N TYR A 214 10.46 -20.58 -13.26
CA TYR A 214 11.76 -19.94 -13.08
C TYR A 214 11.67 -18.81 -12.04
N GLY A 215 12.81 -18.37 -11.54
CA GLY A 215 12.89 -17.36 -10.47
C GLY A 215 12.76 -17.96 -9.07
N PRO A 216 12.51 -17.13 -8.05
CA PRO A 216 12.44 -17.59 -6.66
C PRO A 216 11.35 -18.64 -6.44
N GLN A 217 11.71 -19.73 -5.77
CA GLN A 217 10.89 -20.94 -5.62
C GLN A 217 10.17 -20.97 -4.27
N ASN A 218 9.67 -19.81 -3.83
CA ASN A 218 8.95 -19.69 -2.57
C ASN A 218 7.66 -20.52 -2.61
N PRO A 219 7.18 -21.04 -1.46
CA PRO A 219 5.92 -21.76 -1.40
C PRO A 219 4.77 -20.94 -2.01
N PRO A 220 3.90 -21.54 -2.84
CA PRO A 220 2.77 -20.84 -3.44
C PRO A 220 1.79 -20.34 -2.37
N LEU A 221 1.14 -19.21 -2.66
CA LEU A 221 0.05 -18.69 -1.85
C LEU A 221 -1.21 -19.56 -2.01
N ILE A 222 -2.05 -19.58 -0.98
CA ILE A 222 -3.33 -20.28 -1.03
C ILE A 222 -4.32 -19.42 -1.83
N ALA A 223 -4.94 -20.02 -2.85
CA ALA A 223 -5.86 -19.35 -3.77
C ALA A 223 -7.18 -18.94 -3.06
N PRO A 224 -7.63 -17.68 -3.17
CA PRO A 224 -8.74 -17.13 -2.38
C PRO A 224 -10.11 -17.74 -2.65
N ASN A 225 -10.31 -18.41 -3.79
CA ASN A 225 -11.55 -19.10 -4.12
C ASN A 225 -11.38 -20.63 -4.17
N GLY A 226 -10.22 -21.14 -3.73
CA GLY A 226 -9.92 -22.58 -3.71
C GLY A 226 -9.75 -23.20 -5.11
N ASP A 227 -9.56 -22.38 -6.15
CA ASP A 227 -9.36 -22.84 -7.52
C ASP A 227 -8.19 -22.07 -8.15
N VAL A 228 -7.01 -22.70 -8.15
CA VAL A 228 -5.75 -22.09 -8.64
C VAL A 228 -5.88 -21.63 -10.10
N GLY A 229 -6.57 -22.40 -10.94
CA GLY A 229 -6.77 -22.08 -12.35
C GLY A 229 -7.59 -20.81 -12.50
N LEU A 230 -8.74 -20.74 -11.85
CA LEU A 230 -9.67 -19.61 -11.96
C LEU A 230 -9.18 -18.37 -11.22
N ASP A 231 -8.53 -18.52 -10.07
CA ASP A 231 -7.89 -17.40 -9.35
C ASP A 231 -6.74 -16.80 -10.18
N GLY A 232 -5.94 -17.64 -10.87
CA GLY A 232 -4.97 -17.20 -11.86
C GLY A 232 -5.61 -16.52 -13.08
N MET A 233 -6.73 -17.05 -13.58
CA MET A 233 -7.48 -16.37 -14.65
C MET A 233 -7.95 -14.99 -14.23
N VAL A 234 -8.44 -14.80 -12.99
CA VAL A 234 -8.90 -13.49 -12.51
C VAL A 234 -7.76 -12.47 -12.45
N ILE A 235 -6.56 -12.86 -12.01
CA ILE A 235 -5.37 -11.99 -12.05
C ILE A 235 -5.14 -11.46 -13.47
N ASN A 236 -5.13 -12.35 -14.46
CA ASN A 236 -4.90 -12.02 -15.86
C ASN A 236 -6.05 -11.18 -16.45
N LEU A 237 -7.29 -11.54 -16.13
CA LEU A 237 -8.48 -10.79 -16.54
C LEU A 237 -8.47 -9.36 -15.98
N ALA A 238 -8.11 -9.18 -14.72
CA ALA A 238 -8.02 -7.86 -14.09
C ALA A 238 -6.98 -6.99 -14.81
N GLY A 239 -5.77 -7.53 -15.04
CA GLY A 239 -4.71 -6.80 -15.74
C GLY A 239 -5.10 -6.43 -17.18
N LEU A 240 -5.62 -7.40 -17.93
CA LEU A 240 -6.07 -7.18 -19.31
C LEU A 240 -7.27 -6.24 -19.39
N LEU A 241 -8.20 -6.28 -18.44
CA LEU A 241 -9.35 -5.38 -18.41
C LEU A 241 -8.93 -3.92 -18.17
N ALA A 242 -7.96 -3.70 -17.28
CA ALA A 242 -7.38 -2.36 -17.09
C ALA A 242 -6.71 -1.88 -18.39
N GLY A 243 -5.91 -2.73 -19.04
CA GLY A 243 -5.33 -2.48 -20.35
C GLY A 243 -6.37 -2.18 -21.43
N THR A 244 -7.46 -2.94 -21.50
CA THR A 244 -8.56 -2.71 -22.44
C THR A 244 -9.27 -1.38 -22.19
N ALA A 245 -9.43 -0.96 -20.93
CA ALA A 245 -10.04 0.32 -20.61
C ALA A 245 -9.15 1.50 -21.02
N THR A 246 -7.84 1.41 -20.75
CA THR A 246 -6.89 2.51 -20.93
C THR A 246 -6.16 2.52 -22.27
N ASN A 247 -6.17 1.40 -22.99
CA ASN A 247 -5.50 1.19 -24.28
C ASN A 247 -6.28 0.23 -25.23
N PRO A 248 -7.59 0.41 -25.46
CA PRO A 248 -8.41 -0.54 -26.23
C PRO A 248 -7.97 -0.77 -27.68
N PHE A 249 -7.25 0.19 -28.28
CA PHE A 249 -6.90 0.19 -29.70
C PHE A 249 -5.38 0.31 -29.96
N GLY A 250 -4.55 0.10 -28.93
CA GLY A 250 -3.09 0.12 -29.04
C GLY A 250 -2.47 1.51 -29.24
N ASN A 251 -3.17 2.57 -28.81
CA ASN A 251 -2.67 3.95 -28.86
C ASN A 251 -3.11 4.82 -27.66
N GLY A 252 -3.57 4.21 -26.57
CA GLY A 252 -3.93 4.87 -25.31
C GLY A 252 -2.72 5.00 -24.38
N TYR A 253 -2.77 4.39 -23.20
CA TYR A 253 -1.67 4.39 -22.23
C TYR A 253 -0.76 3.17 -22.34
N PHE A 254 0.54 3.38 -22.54
CA PHE A 254 1.56 2.32 -22.44
C PHE A 254 2.99 2.89 -22.36
N GLN A 255 3.92 2.01 -21.96
CA GLN A 255 5.37 2.17 -22.02
C GLN A 255 5.97 1.16 -23.01
N GLY A 256 7.08 1.52 -23.66
CA GLY A 256 7.78 0.63 -24.60
C GLY A 256 7.20 0.66 -26.03
N PRO A 257 7.65 -0.24 -26.90
CA PRO A 257 7.17 -0.30 -28.30
C PRO A 257 5.71 -0.74 -28.37
N LYS A 258 4.98 -0.23 -29.37
CA LYS A 258 3.54 -0.49 -29.56
C LYS A 258 3.25 -1.98 -29.82
N GLU A 259 4.23 -2.71 -30.33
CA GLU A 259 4.15 -4.14 -30.64
C GLU A 259 4.28 -5.01 -29.38
N ALA A 260 4.86 -4.47 -28.30
CA ALA A 260 5.00 -5.14 -27.00
C ALA A 260 4.83 -4.14 -25.83
N PRO A 261 3.64 -3.53 -25.69
CA PRO A 261 3.42 -2.45 -24.74
C PRO A 261 3.31 -2.96 -23.31
N LEU A 262 3.94 -2.24 -22.37
CA LEU A 262 3.62 -2.36 -20.95
C LEU A 262 2.52 -1.35 -20.61
N GLU A 263 1.31 -1.85 -20.43
CA GLU A 263 0.09 -1.10 -20.10
C GLU A 263 -0.15 -1.00 -18.58
N ALA A 264 -1.30 -0.44 -18.17
CA ALA A 264 -1.65 -0.07 -16.80
C ALA A 264 -1.24 -1.10 -15.73
N ALA A 265 -1.54 -2.38 -15.93
CA ALA A 265 -1.17 -3.45 -14.99
C ALA A 265 0.17 -4.12 -15.33
N SER A 266 0.47 -4.34 -16.61
CA SER A 266 1.69 -5.01 -17.04
C SER A 266 2.96 -4.18 -16.83
N ALA A 267 2.84 -2.87 -16.64
CA ALA A 267 3.93 -2.01 -16.15
C ALA A 267 4.27 -2.26 -14.67
N CYS A 268 3.43 -3.02 -13.95
CA CYS A 268 3.60 -3.38 -12.55
C CYS A 268 3.62 -4.91 -12.35
N PRO A 269 4.51 -5.64 -13.07
CA PRO A 269 4.48 -7.10 -13.08
C PRO A 269 4.73 -7.67 -11.68
N GLY A 270 3.83 -8.55 -11.25
CA GLY A 270 3.92 -9.26 -9.98
C GLY A 270 3.75 -8.42 -8.70
N VAL A 271 3.36 -7.15 -8.84
CA VAL A 271 3.08 -6.27 -7.69
C VAL A 271 1.61 -6.40 -7.31
N TYR A 272 1.31 -7.06 -6.19
CA TYR A 272 -0.05 -7.19 -5.66
C TYR A 272 -0.23 -6.50 -4.30
N GLY A 273 0.83 -6.39 -3.51
CA GLY A 273 0.89 -5.71 -2.21
C GLY A 273 2.07 -4.75 -2.11
N LYS A 274 2.13 -3.98 -1.01
CA LYS A 274 3.29 -3.11 -0.71
C LYS A 274 4.54 -3.99 -0.55
N GLY A 275 5.71 -3.43 -0.87
CA GLY A 275 6.97 -4.15 -0.72
C GLY A 275 7.16 -5.36 -1.64
N ALA A 276 6.33 -5.54 -2.67
CA ALA A 276 6.49 -6.62 -3.64
C ALA A 276 7.86 -6.56 -4.34
N TYR A 277 8.47 -7.72 -4.55
CA TYR A 277 9.72 -7.91 -5.28
C TYR A 277 9.69 -9.29 -5.95
N PRO A 278 10.61 -9.63 -6.87
CA PRO A 278 10.59 -10.94 -7.53
C PRO A 278 10.52 -12.11 -6.51
N GLY A 279 9.49 -12.95 -6.62
CA GLY A 279 9.25 -14.05 -5.67
C GLY A 279 8.37 -13.73 -4.46
N TYR A 280 8.03 -12.46 -4.25
CA TYR A 280 7.15 -11.99 -3.18
C TYR A 280 6.04 -11.09 -3.74
N ALA A 281 4.79 -11.53 -3.62
CA ALA A 281 3.62 -10.83 -4.14
C ALA A 281 3.36 -9.46 -3.48
N GLY A 282 4.12 -9.12 -2.44
CA GLY A 282 3.87 -8.00 -1.56
C GLY A 282 2.99 -8.39 -0.39
N ASP A 283 2.71 -7.43 0.48
CA ASP A 283 1.93 -7.68 1.68
C ASP A 283 0.43 -7.79 1.33
N LEU A 284 -0.14 -8.96 1.60
CA LEU A 284 -1.52 -9.32 1.27
C LEU A 284 -2.34 -9.60 2.53
N LEU A 285 -3.66 -9.47 2.40
CA LEU A 285 -4.58 -9.93 3.43
C LEU A 285 -4.66 -11.46 3.39
N LEU A 286 -4.78 -12.08 4.56
CA LEU A 286 -5.08 -13.50 4.67
C LEU A 286 -6.50 -13.75 5.17
N ASP A 287 -7.14 -14.77 4.62
CA ASP A 287 -8.34 -15.35 5.18
C ASP A 287 -7.97 -16.14 6.45
N SER A 288 -8.58 -15.79 7.59
CA SER A 288 -8.25 -16.40 8.88
C SER A 288 -8.69 -17.87 9.01
N VAL A 289 -9.56 -18.36 8.12
CA VAL A 289 -10.09 -19.73 8.12
C VAL A 289 -9.31 -20.59 7.12
N THR A 290 -9.13 -20.10 5.89
CA THR A 290 -8.53 -20.87 4.80
C THR A 290 -7.04 -20.62 4.62
N GLY A 291 -6.50 -19.54 5.20
CA GLY A 291 -5.13 -19.08 4.95
C GLY A 291 -4.94 -18.43 3.58
N ALA A 292 -6.01 -18.24 2.81
CA ALA A 292 -5.92 -17.74 1.44
C ALA A 292 -5.52 -16.27 1.35
N SER A 293 -4.66 -15.95 0.38
CA SER A 293 -4.12 -14.60 0.19
C SER A 293 -4.96 -13.78 -0.79
N TYR A 294 -5.31 -12.55 -0.43
CA TYR A 294 -6.12 -11.65 -1.25
C TYR A 294 -5.79 -10.18 -0.97
N ASN A 295 -6.21 -9.28 -1.85
CA ASN A 295 -6.12 -7.84 -1.63
C ASN A 295 -7.41 -7.09 -1.97
N ALA A 296 -8.48 -7.80 -2.36
CA ALA A 296 -9.76 -7.22 -2.70
C ALA A 296 -10.93 -8.11 -2.29
N LEU A 297 -11.95 -7.52 -1.67
CA LEU A 297 -13.25 -8.14 -1.46
C LEU A 297 -14.16 -7.94 -2.67
N GLY A 298 -14.84 -9.01 -3.07
CA GLY A 298 -15.89 -9.02 -4.07
C GLY A 298 -17.30 -9.17 -3.48
N VAL A 299 -18.29 -9.29 -4.36
CA VAL A 299 -19.65 -9.69 -4.03
C VAL A 299 -19.69 -11.16 -3.61
N ASN A 300 -20.80 -11.59 -2.99
CA ASN A 300 -21.04 -13.00 -2.63
C ASN A 300 -19.95 -13.63 -1.75
N GLY A 301 -19.26 -12.82 -0.94
CA GLY A 301 -18.19 -13.27 -0.04
C GLY A 301 -16.88 -13.63 -0.77
N ARG A 302 -16.77 -13.36 -2.06
CA ARG A 302 -15.58 -13.65 -2.86
C ARG A 302 -14.40 -12.78 -2.44
N LYS A 303 -13.21 -13.35 -2.57
CA LYS A 303 -11.93 -12.68 -2.34
C LYS A 303 -11.10 -12.80 -3.60
N TYR A 304 -10.33 -11.77 -3.92
CA TYR A 304 -9.53 -11.72 -5.14
C TYR A 304 -8.16 -11.12 -4.86
N LEU A 305 -7.19 -11.55 -5.68
CA LEU A 305 -5.89 -10.92 -5.79
C LEU A 305 -5.84 -10.14 -7.11
N LEU A 306 -5.69 -8.82 -7.03
CA LEU A 306 -5.73 -7.92 -8.17
C LEU A 306 -4.38 -7.22 -8.34
N PRO A 307 -3.86 -7.07 -9.57
CA PRO A 307 -2.57 -6.44 -9.80
C PRO A 307 -2.61 -4.95 -9.41
N ALA A 308 -1.46 -4.43 -8.99
CA ALA A 308 -1.24 -2.99 -8.92
C ALA A 308 -1.41 -2.36 -10.30
N LEU A 309 -1.89 -1.12 -10.32
CA LEU A 309 -1.95 -0.32 -11.54
C LEU A 309 -0.89 0.78 -11.46
N PHE A 310 -0.20 1.03 -12.58
CA PHE A 310 0.77 2.10 -12.69
C PHE A 310 0.06 3.45 -12.55
N ASP A 311 0.37 4.22 -11.51
CA ASP A 311 -0.24 5.52 -11.28
C ASP A 311 0.52 6.60 -12.06
N PRO A 312 -0.03 7.12 -13.18
CA PRO A 312 0.64 8.13 -14.01
C PRO A 312 0.89 9.46 -13.28
N SER A 313 0.21 9.74 -12.17
CA SER A 313 0.44 10.96 -11.39
C SER A 313 1.66 10.86 -10.48
N SER A 314 1.97 9.67 -9.96
CA SER A 314 3.13 9.45 -9.08
C SER A 314 4.28 8.73 -9.76
N SER A 315 4.08 8.19 -10.97
CA SER A 315 5.02 7.33 -11.67
C SER A 315 5.43 6.10 -10.85
N THR A 316 4.51 5.53 -10.08
CA THR A 316 4.74 4.34 -9.24
C THR A 316 3.60 3.33 -9.37
N CYS A 317 3.86 2.07 -9.04
CA CYS A 317 2.83 1.04 -8.97
C CYS A 317 1.98 1.20 -7.70
N SER A 318 0.68 1.41 -7.87
CA SER A 318 -0.26 1.65 -6.78
C SER A 318 -1.06 0.40 -6.45
N THR A 319 -1.03 -0.01 -5.17
CA THR A 319 -1.77 -1.17 -4.66
C THR A 319 -3.03 -0.72 -3.90
N LEU A 320 -3.99 -1.64 -3.80
CA LEU A 320 -5.30 -1.42 -3.16
C LEU A 320 -5.23 -1.16 -1.65
N PHE A 321 -4.24 -1.72 -0.99
CA PHE A 321 -4.18 -1.78 0.47
C PHE A 321 -3.10 -0.86 1.02
N LYS A 322 -3.54 0.31 1.49
CA LYS A 322 -2.97 0.89 2.70
C LYS A 322 -4.04 0.72 3.77
N PRO A 323 -3.75 0.14 4.95
CA PRO A 323 -4.62 0.37 6.09
C PRO A 323 -4.83 1.88 6.19
N SER A 324 -6.06 2.33 6.45
CA SER A 324 -6.28 3.72 6.84
C SER A 324 -5.28 4.02 7.96
N GLN A 325 -4.29 4.89 7.72
CA GLN A 325 -3.25 5.22 8.70
C GLN A 325 -3.90 5.68 10.02
N ARG A 326 -5.02 6.40 9.90
CA ARG A 326 -5.90 6.75 11.03
C ARG A 326 -6.41 5.53 11.80
N ALA A 327 -6.88 4.48 11.12
CA ALA A 327 -7.43 3.29 11.77
C ALA A 327 -6.38 2.59 12.66
N ILE A 328 -5.13 2.54 12.22
CA ILE A 328 -4.01 1.96 13.01
C ILE A 328 -3.93 2.65 14.38
N VAL A 329 -3.99 3.98 14.41
CA VAL A 329 -3.86 4.77 15.64
C VAL A 329 -5.14 4.74 16.47
N THR A 330 -6.32 4.84 15.85
CA THR A 330 -7.58 4.81 16.60
C THR A 330 -7.82 3.44 17.24
N ASP A 331 -7.44 2.36 16.56
CA ASP A 331 -7.49 0.99 17.11
C ASP A 331 -6.49 0.85 18.27
N PHE A 332 -5.30 1.43 18.16
CA PHE A 332 -4.31 1.42 19.26
C PHE A 332 -4.89 2.10 20.51
N ILE A 333 -5.41 3.34 20.37
CA ILE A 333 -6.00 4.09 21.48
C ILE A 333 -7.20 3.34 22.07
N ALA A 334 -8.04 2.73 21.22
CA ALA A 334 -9.17 1.90 21.68
C ALA A 334 -8.74 0.60 22.39
N SER A 335 -7.50 0.15 22.19
CA SER A 335 -6.94 -1.04 22.83
C SER A 335 -6.44 -0.78 24.24
N VAL A 336 -6.07 0.47 24.57
CA VAL A 336 -5.51 0.88 25.87
C VAL A 336 -6.47 0.63 27.05
N PRO A 337 -7.75 1.05 27.02
CA PRO A 337 -8.68 0.85 28.13
C PRO A 337 -9.50 -0.44 28.04
N SER A 338 -9.19 -1.33 27.10
CA SER A 338 -10.14 -2.36 26.67
C SER A 338 -10.49 -3.36 27.78
N SER A 339 -11.77 -3.45 28.12
CA SER A 339 -12.35 -4.55 28.91
C SER A 339 -12.67 -5.78 28.05
N ARG A 340 -12.50 -5.69 26.72
CA ARG A 340 -12.76 -6.81 25.83
C ARG A 340 -11.66 -7.87 25.97
N PRO A 341 -12.00 -9.17 25.86
CA PRO A 341 -11.01 -10.22 25.78
C PRO A 341 -10.07 -9.96 24.60
N GLN A 342 -8.79 -9.74 24.89
CA GLN A 342 -7.70 -9.66 23.91
C GLN A 342 -6.79 -10.85 24.14
N ALA A 343 -6.26 -11.42 23.05
CA ALA A 343 -5.16 -12.37 23.14
C ALA A 343 -4.01 -11.76 23.95
N GLN A 344 -3.35 -12.56 24.77
CA GLN A 344 -2.24 -12.10 25.62
C GLN A 344 -0.91 -12.42 24.93
N PRO A 345 0.10 -11.55 25.07
CA PRO A 345 0.10 -10.24 25.75
C PRO A 345 -0.70 -9.17 24.98
N SER A 346 -1.30 -8.20 25.68
CA SER A 346 -2.20 -7.22 25.06
C SER A 346 -1.86 -5.77 25.38
N VAL A 347 -2.33 -4.82 24.54
CA VAL A 347 -2.12 -3.38 24.77
C VAL A 347 -2.71 -2.94 26.12
N ALA A 348 -3.85 -3.51 26.52
CA ALA A 348 -4.45 -3.25 27.82
C ALA A 348 -3.56 -3.74 28.98
N LYS A 349 -2.91 -4.92 28.84
CA LYS A 349 -1.95 -5.43 29.84
C LYS A 349 -0.73 -4.51 29.95
N TRP A 350 -0.22 -4.03 28.82
CA TRP A 350 0.86 -3.03 28.80
C TRP A 350 0.48 -1.76 29.53
N TRP A 351 -0.71 -1.22 29.25
CA TRP A 351 -1.18 0.02 29.89
C TRP A 351 -1.30 -0.11 31.41
N LYS A 352 -1.76 -1.26 31.91
CA LYS A 352 -1.87 -1.53 33.35
C LYS A 352 -0.53 -1.39 34.10
N ALA A 353 0.62 -1.55 33.43
CA ALA A 353 1.91 -1.33 34.09
C ALA A 353 2.09 0.12 34.58
N THR A 354 1.40 1.09 33.97
CA THR A 354 1.38 2.48 34.45
C THR A 354 0.69 2.65 35.81
N GLU A 355 -0.21 1.73 36.20
CA GLU A 355 -0.94 1.79 37.47
C GLU A 355 0.01 1.76 38.69
N LYS A 356 1.18 1.11 38.56
CA LYS A 356 2.21 1.03 39.61
C LYS A 356 2.67 2.41 40.09
N TYR A 357 2.70 3.42 39.21
CA TYR A 357 3.08 4.79 39.55
C TYR A 357 2.04 5.50 40.42
N TYR A 358 0.77 5.09 40.35
CA TYR A 358 -0.32 5.65 41.16
C TYR A 358 -0.44 5.02 42.55
N HIS A 359 0.33 3.97 42.84
CA HIS A 359 0.34 3.29 44.15
C HIS A 359 1.58 3.60 45.01
N LEU A 360 2.50 4.45 44.52
CA LEU A 360 3.69 4.85 45.27
C LEU A 360 3.34 5.77 46.45
N PRO A 361 4.14 5.80 47.54
CA PRO A 361 3.78 6.43 48.82
C PRO A 361 3.42 7.93 48.79
N ASN A 362 3.69 8.64 47.70
CA ASN A 362 3.42 10.06 47.51
C ASN A 362 2.30 10.37 46.50
N SER A 363 1.66 9.36 45.90
CA SER A 363 0.49 9.58 45.04
C SER A 363 -0.76 9.83 45.91
N LYS A 364 -1.43 10.97 45.70
CA LYS A 364 -2.78 11.19 46.26
C LYS A 364 -3.67 10.00 45.84
N LYS A 365 -4.54 9.49 46.72
CA LYS A 365 -5.47 8.34 46.53
C LYS A 365 -6.18 8.34 45.16
N PHE A 366 -5.50 7.90 44.11
CA PHE A 366 -6.03 7.72 42.76
C PHE A 366 -5.80 6.26 42.38
N SER A 367 -6.87 5.57 41.96
CA SER A 367 -6.85 4.11 41.82
C SER A 367 -6.46 3.60 40.43
N SER A 368 -6.56 4.43 39.37
CA SER A 368 -6.08 4.12 38.00
C SER A 368 -6.47 5.25 37.02
N LEU A 369 -5.71 5.40 35.92
CA LEU A 369 -6.07 6.26 34.79
C LEU A 369 -6.82 5.46 33.73
N ARG A 370 -8.09 5.79 33.52
CA ARG A 370 -8.91 5.24 32.43
C ARG A 370 -8.98 6.21 31.27
N LEU A 371 -8.54 5.76 30.10
CA LEU A 371 -8.63 6.53 28.86
C LEU A 371 -9.81 6.05 28.03
N SER A 372 -10.32 6.92 27.17
CA SER A 372 -11.24 6.56 26.10
C SER A 372 -10.96 7.44 24.89
N LEU A 373 -11.28 6.93 23.70
CA LEU A 373 -11.10 7.70 22.49
C LEU A 373 -12.09 8.89 22.50
N GLY A 374 -11.56 10.10 22.52
CA GLY A 374 -12.33 11.34 22.44
C GLY A 374 -12.68 11.74 21.00
N THR A 375 -13.17 12.97 20.84
CA THR A 375 -13.50 13.56 19.54
C THR A 375 -12.29 13.63 18.62
N GLN A 376 -12.47 13.25 17.36
CA GLN A 376 -11.44 13.37 16.33
C GLN A 376 -11.65 14.64 15.51
N ILE A 377 -10.62 15.48 15.42
CA ILE A 377 -10.63 16.71 14.61
C ILE A 377 -9.69 16.50 13.41
N LEU A 378 -10.16 16.82 12.21
CA LEU A 378 -9.38 16.77 10.97
C LEU A 378 -9.05 18.17 10.49
N GLU A 379 -7.76 18.44 10.26
CA GLU A 379 -7.25 19.70 9.67
C GLU A 379 -6.54 19.42 8.34
N GLU A 380 -7.23 18.75 7.42
CA GLU A 380 -6.70 18.35 6.10
C GLU A 380 -6.48 19.54 5.15
N LYS A 381 -6.98 20.73 5.52
CA LYS A 381 -6.80 21.96 4.76
C LYS A 381 -5.47 22.66 5.04
N TYR A 382 -4.66 22.15 5.97
CA TYR A 382 -3.36 22.72 6.35
C TYR A 382 -3.41 24.23 6.63
N ARG A 383 -4.43 24.70 7.39
CA ARG A 383 -4.64 26.15 7.62
C ARG A 383 -3.45 26.87 8.28
N LEU A 384 -2.60 26.14 8.99
CA LEU A 384 -1.38 26.68 9.62
C LEU A 384 -0.12 26.43 8.76
N GLY A 385 -0.28 25.94 7.53
CA GLY A 385 0.79 25.48 6.66
C GLY A 385 1.23 24.03 6.94
N LYS A 386 2.22 23.57 6.17
CA LYS A 386 2.87 22.26 6.33
C LYS A 386 4.22 22.34 7.06
N SER A 387 4.61 23.52 7.51
CA SER A 387 5.79 23.73 8.35
C SER A 387 5.31 24.38 9.64
N LEU A 388 5.39 23.64 10.75
CA LEU A 388 4.81 24.03 12.03
C LEU A 388 5.89 24.25 13.09
N SER A 389 5.79 25.37 13.79
CA SER A 389 6.52 25.62 15.05
C SER A 389 5.90 24.86 16.22
N ASN A 390 6.64 24.69 17.31
CA ASN A 390 6.11 24.09 18.54
C ASN A 390 4.87 24.84 19.07
N LYS A 391 4.82 26.17 18.94
CA LYS A 391 3.67 26.99 19.33
C LYS A 391 2.41 26.68 18.50
N GLN A 392 2.57 26.38 17.21
CA GLN A 392 1.45 25.98 16.35
C GLN A 392 0.94 24.58 16.69
N ILE A 393 1.81 23.67 17.17
CA ILE A 393 1.38 22.37 17.72
C ILE A 393 0.49 22.57 18.95
N GLU A 394 0.87 23.45 19.88
CA GLU A 394 0.03 23.79 21.03
C GLU A 394 -1.31 24.41 20.61
N GLN A 395 -1.28 25.28 19.60
CA GLN A 395 -2.50 25.85 19.02
C GLN A 395 -3.42 24.74 18.47
N LEU A 396 -2.88 23.75 17.76
CA LEU A 396 -3.66 22.61 17.28
C LEU A 396 -4.21 21.77 18.44
N ALA A 397 -3.39 21.49 19.46
CA ALA A 397 -3.81 20.74 20.64
C ALA A 397 -4.94 21.44 21.41
N SER A 398 -4.93 22.77 21.47
CA SER A 398 -5.97 23.56 22.14
C SER A 398 -7.35 23.49 21.48
N LYS A 399 -7.46 22.98 20.23
CA LYS A 399 -8.76 22.70 19.61
C LYS A 399 -9.48 21.51 20.25
N GLY A 400 -8.75 20.66 20.96
CA GLY A 400 -9.30 19.50 21.66
C GLY A 400 -9.96 19.83 22.99
N GLY A 401 -10.25 18.80 23.78
CA GLY A 401 -10.88 18.94 25.09
C GLY A 401 -9.96 19.64 26.09
N GLN A 402 -10.50 20.55 26.90
CA GLN A 402 -9.73 21.35 27.85
C GLN A 402 -9.80 20.83 29.29
N LYS A 403 -10.68 19.85 29.55
CA LYS A 403 -10.90 19.25 30.88
C LYS A 403 -10.89 17.73 30.76
N ASN A 404 -10.16 17.06 31.65
CA ASN A 404 -10.05 15.60 31.71
C ASN A 404 -9.67 14.97 30.34
N ALA A 405 -8.77 15.62 29.60
CA ALA A 405 -8.39 15.20 28.26
C ALA A 405 -6.87 15.28 28.08
N ILE A 406 -6.35 14.35 27.28
CA ILE A 406 -5.01 14.40 26.69
C ILE A 406 -5.22 14.67 25.20
N ASN A 407 -4.80 15.84 24.72
CA ASN A 407 -4.98 16.20 23.33
C ASN A 407 -3.81 15.65 22.49
N VAL A 408 -4.08 14.69 21.61
CA VAL A 408 -3.06 14.08 20.75
C VAL A 408 -3.11 14.72 19.35
N VAL A 409 -2.01 15.38 18.97
CA VAL A 409 -1.81 15.95 17.63
C VAL A 409 -0.95 15.00 16.81
N LEU A 410 -1.47 14.55 15.68
CA LEU A 410 -0.77 13.64 14.76
C LEU A 410 -0.55 14.38 13.44
N THR A 411 0.70 14.46 12.99
CA THR A 411 1.03 15.13 11.71
C THR A 411 1.32 14.10 10.61
N ALA A 412 0.80 14.37 9.41
CA ALA A 412 1.04 13.55 8.22
C ALA A 412 2.52 13.58 7.81
N SER A 413 2.92 12.64 6.95
CA SER A 413 4.34 12.47 6.59
C SER A 413 4.92 13.63 5.78
N ASP A 414 4.06 14.47 5.19
CA ASP A 414 4.42 15.66 4.43
C ASP A 414 4.39 16.97 5.26
N VAL A 415 4.21 16.88 6.58
CA VAL A 415 4.22 18.01 7.50
C VAL A 415 5.53 18.05 8.28
N ALA A 416 6.31 19.11 8.09
CA ALA A 416 7.49 19.42 8.87
C ALA A 416 7.10 20.08 10.20
N VAL A 417 7.75 19.66 11.28
CA VAL A 417 7.58 20.26 12.61
C VAL A 417 8.95 20.56 13.20
N GLU A 418 9.06 21.68 13.90
CA GLU A 418 10.30 22.11 14.56
C GLU A 418 10.90 21.02 15.48
N GLY A 419 12.11 20.58 15.15
CA GLY A 419 12.83 19.51 15.87
C GLY A 419 12.43 18.08 15.49
N PHE A 420 11.41 17.90 14.64
CA PHE A 420 11.10 16.59 14.07
C PHE A 420 12.27 16.09 13.23
N CYS A 421 12.61 14.80 13.34
CA CYS A 421 13.68 14.19 12.55
C CYS A 421 15.10 14.73 12.81
N SER A 422 15.30 15.46 13.91
CA SER A 422 16.62 15.94 14.30
C SER A 422 16.89 15.70 15.78
N SER A 423 15.93 16.01 16.65
CA SER A 423 16.05 15.80 18.09
C SER A 423 14.92 14.97 18.68
N LYS A 424 13.79 14.85 17.99
CA LYS A 424 12.60 14.17 18.50
C LYS A 424 11.69 13.62 17.40
N CYS A 425 10.93 12.60 17.77
CA CYS A 425 9.88 12.00 16.93
C CYS A 425 8.47 12.41 17.38
N GLY A 426 8.40 13.07 18.53
CA GLY A 426 7.20 13.58 19.16
C GLY A 426 7.56 14.29 20.46
N THR A 427 6.57 14.89 21.13
CA THR A 427 6.73 15.48 22.45
C THR A 427 5.43 15.33 23.22
N HIS A 428 5.51 15.33 24.54
CA HIS A 428 4.34 15.64 25.35
C HIS A 428 4.63 16.84 26.24
N GLY A 429 3.57 17.45 26.74
CA GLY A 429 3.68 18.65 27.55
C GLY A 429 2.31 19.14 27.98
N SER A 430 2.27 20.40 28.38
CA SER A 430 1.04 21.01 28.88
C SER A 430 0.93 22.46 28.47
N SER A 431 -0.30 22.89 28.17
CA SER A 431 -0.59 24.28 27.81
C SER A 431 -1.85 24.74 28.53
N TYR A 432 -2.20 26.02 28.37
CA TYR A 432 -3.37 26.63 29.00
C TYR A 432 -4.49 26.85 27.99
N SER A 433 -5.73 26.64 28.43
CA SER A 433 -6.90 26.89 27.59
C SER A 433 -6.98 28.35 27.16
N ALA A 434 -7.30 28.58 25.88
CA ALA A 434 -7.56 29.92 25.36
C ALA A 434 -8.84 30.55 25.95
N GLN A 435 -9.78 29.72 26.42
CA GLN A 435 -11.01 30.13 27.09
C GLN A 435 -10.88 30.02 28.61
N SER A 436 -11.24 31.09 29.32
CA SER A 436 -11.29 31.13 30.78
C SER A 436 -12.62 30.55 31.28
N ILE A 437 -12.56 29.55 32.17
CA ILE A 437 -13.76 29.00 32.82
C ILE A 437 -13.79 29.55 34.25
N LYS A 438 -14.80 30.38 34.56
CA LYS A 438 -14.93 31.07 35.87
C LYS A 438 -13.68 31.90 36.25
N GLY A 439 -13.07 32.58 35.28
CA GLY A 439 -11.92 33.46 35.53
C GLY A 439 -10.57 32.74 35.70
N LYS A 440 -10.51 31.41 35.50
CA LYS A 440 -9.26 30.63 35.55
C LYS A 440 -9.02 29.90 34.23
N ASN A 441 -7.78 29.99 33.72
CA ASN A 441 -7.34 29.18 32.59
C ASN A 441 -7.08 27.75 33.07
N THR A 442 -7.67 26.76 32.39
CA THR A 442 -7.47 25.35 32.72
C THR A 442 -6.24 24.83 31.99
N LYS A 443 -5.32 24.24 32.74
CA LYS A 443 -4.13 23.57 32.18
C LYS A 443 -4.53 22.21 31.63
N PHE A 444 -4.14 21.89 30.39
CA PHE A 444 -4.39 20.61 29.75
C PHE A 444 -3.08 19.97 29.30
N ALA A 445 -3.06 18.64 29.24
CA ALA A 445 -1.92 17.88 28.71
C ALA A 445 -2.10 17.62 27.21
N TYR A 446 -1.00 17.61 26.47
CA TYR A 446 -1.01 17.30 25.05
C TYR A 446 0.17 16.41 24.66
N ILE A 447 -0.01 15.68 23.57
CA ILE A 447 1.01 14.89 22.90
C ILE A 447 1.04 15.34 21.45
N TRP A 448 2.23 15.40 20.86
CA TRP A 448 2.40 15.46 19.41
C TRP A 448 3.32 14.33 18.95
N VAL A 449 2.98 13.69 17.83
CA VAL A 449 3.84 12.71 17.15
C VAL A 449 3.76 12.94 15.64
N GLY A 450 4.91 12.91 14.96
CA GLY A 450 4.98 13.02 13.51
C GLY A 450 5.09 11.68 12.81
N ASN A 451 4.44 11.53 11.66
CA ASN A 451 4.66 10.38 10.78
C ASN A 451 5.99 10.56 10.05
N SER A 452 6.95 9.66 10.30
CA SER A 452 8.30 9.76 9.73
C SER A 452 8.46 9.13 8.36
N GLU A 453 7.42 8.51 7.78
CA GLU A 453 7.48 7.67 6.56
C GLU A 453 8.34 8.28 5.44
N THR A 454 8.16 9.58 5.15
CA THR A 454 8.83 10.27 4.04
C THR A 454 9.92 11.25 4.47
N GLN A 455 10.14 11.47 5.77
CA GLN A 455 11.10 12.46 6.27
C GLN A 455 12.33 11.82 6.93
N CYS A 456 12.12 10.87 7.85
CA CYS A 456 13.21 10.29 8.65
C CYS A 456 12.87 8.93 9.27
N PRO A 457 12.45 7.94 8.46
CA PRO A 457 12.05 6.65 9.02
C PRO A 457 13.21 6.00 9.82
N GLY A 458 14.47 6.21 9.43
CA GLY A 458 15.65 5.74 10.17
C GLY A 458 15.94 6.42 11.51
N GLN A 459 15.16 7.43 11.93
CA GLN A 459 15.24 7.97 13.29
C GLN A 459 14.04 7.55 14.14
N CYS A 460 12.85 7.56 13.56
CA CYS A 460 11.61 7.48 14.32
C CYS A 460 10.83 6.16 14.15
N ALA A 461 11.26 5.29 13.23
CA ALA A 461 10.58 4.03 12.97
C ALA A 461 11.45 2.79 13.29
N TRP A 462 12.53 2.94 14.07
CA TRP A 462 13.22 1.78 14.62
C TRP A 462 12.27 0.96 15.53
N PRO A 463 12.22 -0.38 15.44
CA PRO A 463 13.11 -1.29 14.69
C PRO A 463 12.62 -1.67 13.28
N PHE A 464 11.58 -1.02 12.75
CA PHE A 464 10.98 -1.31 11.44
C PHE A 464 11.65 -0.59 10.26
N HIS A 465 12.62 0.27 10.55
CA HIS A 465 13.51 0.87 9.57
C HIS A 465 14.96 0.84 10.07
N GLN A 466 15.89 0.76 9.12
CA GLN A 466 17.31 0.79 9.42
C GLN A 466 17.69 2.13 10.07
N PRO A 467 18.37 2.12 11.23
CA PRO A 467 18.70 3.34 11.94
C PRO A 467 19.84 4.11 11.25
N ILE A 468 19.81 5.44 11.31
CA ILE A 468 20.87 6.28 10.71
C ILE A 468 22.23 6.08 11.40
N TYR A 469 22.20 5.78 12.70
CA TYR A 469 23.40 5.53 13.51
C TYR A 469 23.21 4.27 14.36
N GLY A 470 24.32 3.63 14.74
CA GLY A 470 24.31 2.40 15.54
C GLY A 470 24.28 1.12 14.69
N PRO A 471 23.96 -0.03 15.29
CA PRO A 471 23.98 -1.32 14.60
C PRO A 471 23.03 -1.38 13.41
N GLN A 472 23.53 -1.88 12.29
CA GLN A 472 22.87 -1.85 10.98
C GLN A 472 22.16 -3.17 10.67
N ASN A 473 21.54 -3.77 11.69
CA ASN A 473 20.82 -5.03 11.53
C ASN A 473 19.61 -4.84 10.58
N PRO A 474 19.21 -5.89 9.84
CA PRO A 474 18.02 -5.83 9.01
C PRO A 474 16.79 -5.37 9.81
N PRO A 475 15.96 -4.47 9.26
CA PRO A 475 14.75 -4.03 9.92
C PRO A 475 13.77 -5.17 10.19
N LEU A 476 13.02 -5.07 11.29
CA LEU A 476 11.93 -5.98 11.57
C LEU A 476 10.73 -5.69 10.67
N VAL A 477 9.91 -6.71 10.45
CA VAL A 477 8.65 -6.55 9.69
C VAL A 477 7.61 -5.85 10.58
N ALA A 478 7.03 -4.76 10.08
CA ALA A 478 6.12 -3.90 10.81
C ALA A 478 4.71 -4.55 10.96
N PRO A 479 4.11 -4.57 12.17
CA PRO A 479 2.90 -5.35 12.44
C PRO A 479 1.61 -4.82 11.82
N ASN A 480 1.57 -3.55 11.41
CA ASN A 480 0.44 -2.99 10.66
C ASN A 480 0.78 -2.73 9.19
N ASN A 481 1.94 -3.23 8.75
CA ASN A 481 2.45 -3.05 7.41
C ASN A 481 2.59 -1.58 6.97
N ASP A 482 2.87 -0.71 7.92
CA ASP A 482 3.14 0.70 7.66
C ASP A 482 4.23 1.17 8.61
N VAL A 483 5.48 1.09 8.16
CA VAL A 483 6.68 1.46 8.93
C VAL A 483 6.54 2.84 9.60
N GLY A 484 6.00 3.83 8.88
CA GLY A 484 5.80 5.17 9.42
C GLY A 484 4.76 5.21 10.53
N MET A 485 3.64 4.51 10.35
CA MET A 485 2.59 4.45 11.36
C MET A 485 2.90 3.54 12.54
N ASP A 486 3.58 2.42 12.33
CA ASP A 486 4.05 1.52 13.39
C ASP A 486 5.13 2.22 14.24
N GLY A 487 6.04 2.96 13.60
CA GLY A 487 6.96 3.88 14.29
C GLY A 487 6.22 5.00 15.05
N LEU A 488 5.21 5.61 14.43
CA LEU A 488 4.38 6.62 15.10
C LEU A 488 3.70 6.04 16.35
N VAL A 489 3.18 4.81 16.29
CA VAL A 489 2.52 4.16 17.45
C VAL A 489 3.51 3.87 18.56
N ILE A 490 4.74 3.42 18.26
CA ILE A 490 5.80 3.26 19.26
C ILE A 490 6.02 4.58 20.03
N ASN A 491 6.21 5.67 19.30
CA ASN A 491 6.45 7.00 19.88
C ASN A 491 5.23 7.50 20.66
N LEU A 492 4.03 7.33 20.12
CA LEU A 492 2.78 7.69 20.79
C LEU A 492 2.61 6.91 22.09
N ALA A 493 2.89 5.61 22.10
CA ALA A 493 2.78 4.76 23.28
C ALA A 493 3.73 5.24 24.40
N GLY A 494 5.00 5.50 24.06
CA GLY A 494 5.98 6.01 25.02
C GLY A 494 5.57 7.36 25.60
N LEU A 495 5.16 8.30 24.74
CA LEU A 495 4.70 9.63 25.16
C LEU A 495 3.41 9.55 25.97
N LEU A 496 2.49 8.63 25.66
CA LEU A 496 1.25 8.45 26.41
C LEU A 496 1.53 7.95 27.84
N ALA A 497 2.49 7.03 28.02
CA ALA A 497 2.93 6.59 29.33
C ALA A 497 3.63 7.72 30.12
N GLY A 498 4.47 8.51 29.43
CA GLY A 498 5.08 9.72 29.98
C GLY A 498 4.04 10.74 30.45
N THR A 499 3.06 11.07 29.61
CA THR A 499 1.96 11.98 29.98
C THR A 499 1.10 11.44 31.12
N ALA A 500 0.87 10.12 31.20
CA ALA A 500 0.10 9.54 32.30
C ALA A 500 0.80 9.69 33.66
N THR A 501 2.13 9.52 33.67
CA THR A 501 2.96 9.49 34.89
C THR A 501 3.59 10.86 35.24
N ASN A 502 3.72 11.75 34.26
CA ASN A 502 4.30 13.08 34.38
C ASN A 502 3.60 14.14 33.48
N PRO A 503 2.26 14.35 33.60
CA PRO A 503 1.49 15.17 32.67
C PRO A 503 1.89 16.66 32.62
N PHE A 504 2.54 17.16 33.67
CA PHE A 504 2.82 18.59 33.87
C PHE A 504 4.29 18.89 34.19
N GLY A 505 5.19 17.92 33.99
CA GLY A 505 6.63 18.06 34.28
C GLY A 505 6.97 18.11 35.77
N ASN A 506 6.10 17.58 36.63
CA ASN A 506 6.29 17.51 38.08
C ASN A 506 5.76 16.19 38.69
N GLY A 507 5.58 15.16 37.86
CA GLY A 507 5.28 13.79 38.25
C GLY A 507 6.55 12.95 38.34
N TYR A 508 6.50 11.70 37.88
CA TYR A 508 7.61 10.76 38.00
C TYR A 508 8.59 10.85 36.83
N PHE A 509 9.85 11.15 37.14
CA PHE A 509 10.96 11.13 36.19
C PHE A 509 12.32 11.02 36.92
N GLN A 510 13.36 10.67 36.19
CA GLN A 510 14.76 10.69 36.59
C GLN A 510 15.53 11.75 35.78
N GLY A 511 16.54 12.38 36.40
CA GLY A 511 17.38 13.39 35.75
C GLY A 511 16.82 14.81 35.89
N PRO A 512 17.39 15.79 35.14
CA PRO A 512 16.93 17.17 35.16
C PRO A 512 15.54 17.31 34.52
N LYS A 513 14.76 18.29 34.97
CA LYS A 513 13.38 18.53 34.50
C LYS A 513 13.32 18.91 33.01
N GLU A 514 14.41 19.42 32.48
CA GLU A 514 14.57 19.85 31.09
C GLU A 514 14.85 18.66 30.15
N ALA A 515 15.31 17.52 30.68
CA ALA A 515 15.55 16.29 29.95
C ALA A 515 15.18 15.05 30.80
N PRO A 516 13.89 14.89 31.17
CA PRO A 516 13.47 13.85 32.08
C PRO A 516 13.47 12.47 31.41
N LEU A 517 14.04 11.48 32.09
CA LEU A 517 13.80 10.07 31.80
C LEU A 517 12.54 9.63 32.55
N GLU A 518 11.48 9.33 31.82
CA GLU A 518 10.16 8.98 32.33
C GLU A 518 9.89 7.48 32.14
N ALA A 519 8.66 7.04 32.44
CA ALA A 519 8.30 5.63 32.44
C ALA A 519 8.77 4.85 31.19
N ALA A 520 8.59 5.39 29.98
CA ALA A 520 9.07 4.75 28.75
C ALA A 520 10.47 5.21 28.32
N SER A 521 10.81 6.51 28.47
CA SER A 521 12.11 7.02 27.99
C SER A 521 13.29 6.57 28.85
N ALA A 522 13.05 6.08 30.07
CA ALA A 522 14.05 5.37 30.88
C ALA A 522 14.42 3.98 30.32
N CYS A 523 13.64 3.45 29.36
CA CYS A 523 13.84 2.13 28.75
C CYS A 523 14.04 2.23 27.22
N PRO A 524 15.02 3.02 26.74
CA PRO A 524 15.15 3.30 25.32
C PRO A 524 15.50 2.02 24.54
N GLY A 525 14.70 1.74 23.51
CA GLY A 525 14.93 0.63 22.58
C GLY A 525 14.70 -0.78 23.14
N ILE A 526 14.11 -0.91 24.33
CA ILE A 526 13.77 -2.20 24.94
C ILE A 526 12.32 -2.52 24.61
N TYR A 527 12.08 -3.60 23.85
CA TYR A 527 10.72 -4.05 23.49
C TYR A 527 10.41 -5.48 23.94
N GLY A 528 11.42 -6.34 23.99
CA GLY A 528 11.33 -7.72 24.48
C GLY A 528 12.51 -8.09 25.40
N ASN A 529 12.42 -9.25 26.04
CA ASN A 529 13.48 -9.77 26.90
C ASN A 529 14.82 -9.88 26.17
N GLY A 530 15.91 -9.60 26.89
CA GLY A 530 17.27 -9.67 26.34
C GLY A 530 17.62 -8.57 25.32
N ALA A 531 16.82 -7.50 25.19
CA ALA A 531 17.13 -6.39 24.30
C ALA A 531 18.49 -5.74 24.63
N TYR A 532 19.22 -5.35 23.59
CA TYR A 532 20.50 -4.64 23.66
C TYR A 532 20.63 -3.73 22.44
N PRO A 533 21.60 -2.80 22.39
CA PRO A 533 21.74 -1.90 21.23
C PRO A 533 21.79 -2.66 19.90
N GLY A 534 20.83 -2.40 19.01
CA GLY A 534 20.69 -3.08 17.71
C GLY A 534 19.77 -4.31 17.70
N TYR A 535 19.29 -4.76 18.87
CA TYR A 535 18.38 -5.89 19.02
C TYR A 535 17.18 -5.50 19.90
N ALA A 536 15.97 -5.57 19.34
CA ALA A 536 14.73 -5.16 20.00
C ALA A 536 14.33 -6.06 21.19
N GLY A 537 15.01 -7.19 21.37
CA GLY A 537 14.65 -8.24 22.32
C GLY A 537 13.89 -9.39 21.66
N GLU A 538 13.56 -10.39 22.46
CA GLU A 538 12.73 -11.52 22.05
C GLU A 538 11.29 -11.04 21.83
N LEU A 539 10.83 -11.06 20.58
CA LEU A 539 9.51 -10.60 20.17
C LEU A 539 8.65 -11.75 19.66
N LEU A 540 7.34 -11.57 19.71
CA LEU A 540 6.42 -12.48 19.04
C LEU A 540 6.51 -12.25 17.54
N LEU A 541 6.47 -13.35 16.79
CA LEU A 541 6.39 -13.33 15.34
C LEU A 541 5.00 -13.72 14.91
N ASP A 542 4.46 -12.93 13.99
CA ASP A 542 3.25 -13.30 13.28
C ASP A 542 3.61 -14.43 12.30
N SER A 543 3.05 -15.62 12.52
CA SER A 543 3.35 -16.81 11.72
C SER A 543 2.98 -16.66 10.25
N VAL A 544 2.14 -15.68 9.92
CA VAL A 544 1.66 -15.39 8.58
C VAL A 544 2.48 -14.29 7.93
N THR A 545 2.65 -13.15 8.60
CA THR A 545 3.28 -11.96 7.98
C THR A 545 4.77 -11.85 8.29
N GLY A 546 5.29 -12.63 9.25
CA GLY A 546 6.62 -12.45 9.80
C GLY A 546 6.76 -11.19 10.68
N ALA A 547 5.66 -10.44 10.90
CA ALA A 547 5.69 -9.22 11.68
C ALA A 547 6.14 -9.45 13.12
N SER A 548 6.99 -8.56 13.61
CA SER A 548 7.45 -8.56 15.00
C SER A 548 6.57 -7.66 15.86
N TYR A 549 6.05 -8.19 16.97
CA TYR A 549 5.16 -7.49 17.89
C TYR A 549 5.31 -8.00 19.32
N ASN A 550 4.76 -7.27 20.28
CA ASN A 550 4.69 -7.72 21.69
C ASN A 550 3.33 -7.50 22.35
N ALA A 551 2.35 -6.98 21.60
CA ALA A 551 1.01 -6.74 22.11
C ALA A 551 -0.08 -6.93 21.05
N HIS A 552 -1.14 -7.66 21.40
CA HIS A 552 -2.39 -7.69 20.64
C HIS A 552 -3.28 -6.50 21.01
N GLY A 553 -3.86 -5.86 19.98
CA GLY A 553 -4.88 -4.83 20.11
C GLY A 553 -6.26 -5.31 19.68
N VAL A 554 -7.20 -4.37 19.62
CA VAL A 554 -8.55 -4.59 19.08
C VAL A 554 -8.52 -4.79 17.57
N ASN A 555 -9.60 -5.33 17.00
CA ASN A 555 -9.76 -5.52 15.55
C ASN A 555 -8.64 -6.35 14.89
N GLY A 556 -8.01 -7.25 15.64
CA GLY A 556 -6.94 -8.12 15.15
C GLY A 556 -5.59 -7.41 14.96
N ARG A 557 -5.48 -6.14 15.37
CA ARG A 557 -4.23 -5.36 15.26
C ARG A 557 -3.16 -5.92 16.18
N LYS A 558 -1.91 -5.78 15.75
CA LYS A 558 -0.72 -6.11 16.54
C LYS A 558 0.15 -4.85 16.64
N TYR A 559 0.82 -4.70 17.77
CA TYR A 559 1.63 -3.52 18.05
C TYR A 559 2.94 -3.91 18.74
N LEU A 560 3.96 -3.09 18.50
CA LEU A 560 5.20 -3.11 19.27
C LEU A 560 5.17 -1.92 20.23
N LEU A 561 5.26 -2.20 21.53
CA LEU A 561 5.14 -1.20 22.59
C LEU A 561 6.42 -1.17 23.43
N PRO A 562 6.92 0.01 23.82
CA PRO A 562 8.15 0.11 24.60
C PRO A 562 7.98 -0.54 25.98
N ALA A 563 9.06 -1.09 26.51
CA ALA A 563 9.14 -1.44 27.92
C ALA A 563 8.90 -0.20 28.79
N LEU A 564 8.32 -0.43 29.97
CA LEU A 564 8.13 0.62 30.97
C LEU A 564 9.02 0.33 32.17
N TYR A 565 9.66 1.36 32.70
CA TYR A 565 10.38 1.28 33.95
C TYR A 565 9.39 0.90 35.06
N ASP A 566 9.73 -0.11 35.84
CA ASP A 566 8.96 -0.54 37.00
C ASP A 566 9.59 0.07 38.26
N PRO A 567 8.91 1.03 38.92
CA PRO A 567 9.45 1.67 40.12
C PRO A 567 9.59 0.71 41.31
N SER A 568 8.89 -0.44 41.27
CA SER A 568 8.93 -1.44 42.34
C SER A 568 10.17 -2.33 42.28
N THR A 569 10.66 -2.60 41.07
CA THR A 569 11.83 -3.46 40.83
C THR A 569 13.06 -2.67 40.39
N SER A 570 12.90 -1.37 40.11
CA SER A 570 13.94 -0.50 39.56
C SER A 570 14.56 -1.02 38.25
N ALA A 571 13.72 -1.59 37.38
CA ALA A 571 14.15 -2.19 36.10
C ALA A 571 13.11 -2.00 35.00
N CYS A 572 13.53 -2.10 33.74
CA CYS A 572 12.63 -2.07 32.59
C CYS A 572 11.84 -3.39 32.48
N SER A 573 10.52 -3.29 32.46
CA SER A 573 9.62 -4.43 32.30
C SER A 573 9.10 -4.52 30.86
N THR A 574 9.32 -5.66 30.22
CA THR A 574 8.76 -5.99 28.90
C THR A 574 7.45 -6.78 29.05
N LEU A 575 6.71 -6.91 27.95
CA LEU A 575 5.51 -7.76 27.90
C LEU A 575 5.81 -9.23 27.62
N VAL A 576 6.94 -9.46 26.96
CA VAL A 576 7.40 -10.73 26.38
C VAL A 576 8.87 -10.93 26.67
#